data_AF-K1U6U9-F1
#
_entry.id   AF-K1U6U9-F1
#
_cell.length_a   1.000
_cell.length_b   1.000
_cell.length_c   1.000
_cell.angle_alpha   90.00
_cell.angle_beta   90.00
_cell.angle_gamma   90.00
#
_symmetry.space_group_name_H-M   'P 1'
#
loop_
_entity.id
_entity.type
_entity.pdbx_description
1 polymer ?
#
loop_
_entity_poly.entity_id
_entity_poly.type
_entity_poly.pdbx_seq_one_letter_code
_entity_poly.pdbx_strand_id
1 'polypeptide(L)'
;MAAFFLRIYDWLAGRRMWLGGVLALLCVLLLAGLLSLGRNEDILDFLPVDNHHRKALNLYQELSAADRIVAIVLPRDSMATVPPDRLADAAERFAAAVAGRDSLGAVRDLMTRIDYGRLFDTRQFLYDHIPCFLTDADYERIDSLLTPGYIEAQIARDRMLLMFPTGSLLSDHVRQDPLNLFTPAVARLQQFQPGFRYELYDGYILTPDRKRAIVTMRTPYGSNETDS
;
A
#
# COMPACT_ATOMS: atom_id res chain seq x y z
N MET A 1 60.25 24.29 -1.25
CA MET A 1 58.93 24.06 -1.89
C MET A 1 58.82 24.73 -3.26
N ALA A 2 59.11 26.03 -3.42
CA ALA A 2 59.03 26.71 -4.72
C ALA A 2 59.92 26.09 -5.83
N ALA A 3 61.15 25.66 -5.49
CA ALA A 3 62.05 25.01 -6.45
C ALA A 3 61.53 23.68 -7.01
N PHE A 4 60.69 22.96 -6.26
CA PHE A 4 60.07 21.71 -6.73
C PHE A 4 59.00 21.99 -7.78
N PHE A 5 58.13 22.99 -7.54
CA PHE A 5 57.13 23.43 -8.51
C PHE A 5 57.76 24.04 -9.78
N LEU A 6 58.84 24.82 -9.64
CA LEU A 6 59.57 25.38 -10.78
C LEU A 6 60.23 24.29 -11.63
N ARG A 7 60.79 23.25 -10.99
CA ARG A 7 61.43 22.13 -11.71
C ARG A 7 60.41 21.25 -12.45
N ILE A 8 59.22 21.08 -11.88
CA ILE A 8 58.09 20.44 -12.58
C ILE A 8 57.65 21.31 -13.75
N TYR A 9 57.53 22.62 -13.55
CA TYR A 9 57.12 23.56 -14.60
C TYR A 9 58.12 23.58 -15.76
N ASP A 10 59.43 23.67 -15.51
CA ASP A 10 60.45 23.72 -16.57
C ASP A 10 60.52 22.40 -17.36
N TRP A 11 60.38 21.25 -16.67
CA TRP A 11 60.34 19.93 -17.30
C TRP A 11 59.11 19.76 -18.20
N LEU A 12 57.99 20.36 -17.79
CA LEU A 12 56.70 20.27 -18.45
C LEU A 12 56.53 21.31 -19.57
N ALA A 13 57.13 22.50 -19.41
CA ALA A 13 57.16 23.58 -20.38
C ALA A 13 57.94 23.22 -21.66
N GLY A 14 59.00 22.40 -21.53
CA GLY A 14 59.76 21.88 -22.68
C GLY A 14 59.03 20.82 -23.50
N ARG A 15 57.93 20.24 -23.01
CA ARG A 15 57.24 19.09 -23.63
C ARG A 15 55.73 19.34 -23.79
N ARG A 16 55.38 20.47 -24.40
CA ARG A 16 53.99 20.96 -24.56
C ARG A 16 53.02 19.95 -25.22
N MET A 17 53.51 19.07 -26.09
CA MET A 17 52.69 17.98 -26.68
C MET A 17 52.33 16.87 -25.68
N TRP A 18 53.25 16.50 -24.78
CA TRP A 18 52.99 15.54 -23.71
C TRP A 18 51.95 16.08 -22.72
N LEU A 19 52.03 17.37 -22.41
CA LEU A 19 51.03 18.04 -21.57
C LEU A 19 49.63 17.96 -22.17
N GLY A 20 49.51 18.22 -23.49
CA GLY A 20 48.25 18.07 -24.21
C GLY A 20 47.72 16.64 -24.18
N GLY A 21 48.59 15.63 -24.35
CA GLY A 21 48.21 14.22 -24.25
C GLY A 21 47.73 13.81 -22.86
N VAL A 22 48.41 14.25 -21.80
CA VAL A 22 48.01 13.98 -20.42
C VAL A 22 46.69 14.69 -20.07
N LEU A 23 46.51 15.94 -20.53
CA LEU A 23 45.27 16.68 -20.34
C LEU A 23 44.10 15.99 -21.07
N ALA A 24 44.31 15.56 -22.31
CA ALA A 24 43.30 14.85 -23.09
C ALA A 24 42.93 13.51 -22.44
N LEU A 25 43.92 12.74 -21.97
CA LEU A 25 43.70 11.50 -21.23
C LEU A 25 42.87 11.73 -19.96
N LEU A 26 43.19 12.78 -19.20
CA LEU A 26 42.47 13.14 -17.99
C LEU A 26 41.03 13.58 -18.29
N CYS A 27 40.82 14.36 -19.35
CA CYS A 27 39.48 14.71 -19.83
C CYS A 27 38.67 13.47 -20.24
N VAL A 28 39.27 12.52 -20.96
CA VAL A 28 38.60 11.27 -21.36
C VAL A 28 38.24 10.42 -20.13
N LEU A 29 39.13 10.32 -19.15
CA LEU A 29 38.87 9.62 -17.88
C LEU A 29 37.71 10.24 -17.11
N LEU A 30 37.66 11.57 -17.03
CA LEU A 30 36.55 12.28 -16.38
C LEU A 30 35.24 12.08 -17.15
N LEU A 31 35.27 12.11 -18.49
CA LEU A 31 34.07 11.86 -19.31
C LEU A 31 33.54 10.44 -19.14
N ALA A 32 34.44 9.45 -19.09
CA ALA A 32 34.09 8.06 -18.81
C ALA A 32 33.52 7.90 -17.39
N GLY A 33 34.07 8.64 -16.41
CA GLY A 33 33.53 8.74 -15.06
C GLY A 33 32.09 9.25 -15.06
N LEU A 34 31.80 10.36 -15.74
CA LEU A 34 30.45 10.92 -15.87
C LEU A 34 29.45 9.93 -16.50
N LEU A 35 29.87 9.15 -17.49
CA LEU A 35 29.03 8.15 -18.14
C LEU A 35 28.77 6.92 -17.24
N SER A 36 29.66 6.66 -16.27
CA SER A 36 29.52 5.55 -15.32
C SER A 36 28.76 5.92 -14.03
N LEU A 37 28.34 7.19 -13.89
CA LEU A 37 27.53 7.61 -12.75
C LEU A 37 26.13 6.98 -12.88
N GLY A 38 25.95 5.82 -12.25
CA GLY A 38 24.64 5.23 -12.00
C GLY A 38 23.81 6.17 -11.14
N ARG A 39 22.58 6.44 -11.55
CA ARG A 39 21.67 7.33 -10.84
C ARG A 39 20.97 6.53 -9.73
N ASN A 40 21.45 6.67 -8.50
CA ASN A 40 20.78 6.10 -7.34
C ASN A 40 19.73 7.09 -6.82
N GLU A 41 18.45 6.82 -7.07
CA GLU A 41 17.33 7.63 -6.57
C GLU A 41 16.78 7.14 -5.23
N ASP A 42 17.45 6.20 -4.57
CA ASP A 42 16.97 5.67 -3.29
C ASP A 42 17.07 6.72 -2.18
N ILE A 43 15.90 7.20 -1.74
CA ILE A 43 15.78 8.17 -0.65
C ILE A 43 16.24 7.55 0.68
N LEU A 44 16.26 6.21 0.80
CA LEU A 44 16.67 5.51 2.00
C LEU A 44 18.19 5.47 2.18
N ASP A 45 18.96 5.68 1.11
CA ASP A 45 20.42 5.82 1.21
C ASP A 45 20.84 7.13 1.91
N PHE A 46 19.91 8.10 2.02
CA PHE A 46 20.10 9.31 2.82
C PHE A 46 19.82 9.10 4.31
N LEU A 47 19.21 7.98 4.71
CA LEU A 47 18.91 7.72 6.11
C LEU A 47 20.13 7.09 6.81
N PRO A 48 20.56 7.60 7.97
CA PRO A 48 21.63 6.99 8.75
C PRO A 48 21.10 5.73 9.45
N VAL A 49 21.01 4.62 8.72
CA VAL A 49 20.58 3.33 9.27
C VAL A 49 21.77 2.42 9.54
N ASP A 50 21.98 2.10 10.82
CA ASP A 50 22.92 1.05 11.24
C ASP A 50 22.57 -0.28 10.56
N ASN A 51 23.60 -1.08 10.20
CA ASN A 51 23.45 -2.37 9.51
C ASN A 51 22.46 -3.35 10.17
N HIS A 52 22.20 -3.20 11.47
CA HIS A 52 21.22 -4.02 12.20
C HIS A 52 19.75 -3.68 11.88
N HIS A 53 19.47 -2.46 11.41
CA HIS A 53 18.13 -1.94 11.14
C HIS A 53 17.74 -2.00 9.65
N ARG A 54 18.71 -2.29 8.76
CA ARG A 54 18.44 -2.48 7.32
C ARG A 54 17.47 -3.63 7.02
N LYS A 55 17.51 -4.72 7.79
CA LYS A 55 16.55 -5.84 7.62
C LYS A 55 15.12 -5.44 7.97
N ALA A 56 14.93 -4.67 9.04
CA ALA A 56 13.61 -4.17 9.41
C ALA A 56 13.09 -3.15 8.40
N LEU A 57 13.97 -2.34 7.82
CA LEU A 57 13.62 -1.39 6.76
C LEU A 57 13.24 -2.10 5.45
N ASN A 58 13.96 -3.14 5.04
CA ASN A 58 13.61 -3.94 3.87
C ASN A 58 12.30 -4.71 4.06
N LEU A 59 12.07 -5.27 5.26
CA LEU A 59 10.77 -5.86 5.61
C LEU A 59 9.66 -4.81 5.59
N TYR A 60 9.94 -3.58 6.00
CA TYR A 60 9.00 -2.47 5.85
C TYR A 60 8.76 -2.13 4.38
N GLN A 61 9.74 -2.21 3.48
CA GLN A 61 9.50 -2.04 2.04
C GLN A 61 8.65 -3.17 1.44
N GLU A 62 8.86 -4.41 1.87
CA GLU A 62 8.05 -5.57 1.43
C GLU A 62 6.61 -5.52 1.99
N LEU A 63 6.41 -4.92 3.17
CA LEU A 63 5.10 -4.80 3.82
C LEU A 63 4.38 -3.47 3.53
N SER A 64 5.13 -2.41 3.22
CA SER A 64 4.61 -1.06 3.03
C SER A 64 4.32 -0.79 1.56
N ALA A 65 3.40 0.14 1.36
CA ALA A 65 2.80 0.59 0.11
C ALA A 65 3.78 1.20 -0.94
N ALA A 66 5.05 0.80 -0.92
CA ALA A 66 6.08 1.22 -1.87
C ALA A 66 5.78 0.75 -3.30
N ASP A 67 5.11 -0.40 -3.44
CA ASP A 67 4.62 -0.95 -4.72
C ASP A 67 3.24 -0.40 -5.13
N ARG A 68 2.66 0.50 -4.33
CA ARG A 68 1.25 0.89 -4.43
C ARG A 68 1.11 2.36 -4.80
N ILE A 69 0.59 2.59 -6.00
CA ILE A 69 0.24 3.93 -6.49
C ILE A 69 -1.21 4.22 -6.11
N VAL A 70 -1.44 5.39 -5.50
CA VAL A 70 -2.77 5.88 -5.14
C VAL A 70 -3.12 7.05 -6.05
N ALA A 71 -4.10 6.86 -6.93
CA ALA A 71 -4.66 7.91 -7.76
C ALA A 71 -5.93 8.47 -7.10
N ILE A 72 -5.95 9.78 -6.88
CA ILE A 72 -7.11 10.47 -6.31
C ILE A 72 -7.83 11.19 -7.45
N VAL A 73 -9.11 10.86 -7.65
CA VAL A 73 -9.97 11.52 -8.63
C VAL A 73 -10.74 12.63 -7.91
N LEU A 74 -10.53 13.87 -8.35
CA LEU A 74 -11.18 15.05 -7.80
C LEU A 74 -12.05 15.72 -8.87
N PRO A 75 -13.19 16.32 -8.47
CA PRO A 75 -13.94 17.19 -9.35
C PRO A 75 -13.13 18.44 -9.67
N ARG A 76 -13.30 18.98 -10.88
CA ARG A 76 -12.62 20.21 -11.34
C ARG A 76 -12.97 21.43 -10.47
N ASP A 77 -14.17 21.43 -9.90
CA ASP A 77 -14.63 22.47 -8.97
C ASP A 77 -14.76 21.86 -7.57
N SER A 78 -13.87 22.28 -6.67
CA SER A 78 -13.82 21.81 -5.28
C SER A 78 -15.03 22.24 -4.44
N MET A 79 -15.81 23.22 -4.91
CA MET A 79 -17.02 23.73 -4.23
C MET A 79 -18.31 23.07 -4.73
N ALA A 80 -18.28 22.40 -5.88
CA ALA A 80 -19.44 21.74 -6.44
C ALA A 80 -19.67 20.37 -5.77
N THR A 81 -20.87 20.16 -5.24
CA THR A 81 -21.29 18.85 -4.73
C THR A 81 -21.56 17.92 -5.92
N VAL A 82 -20.62 17.02 -6.19
CA VAL A 82 -20.77 16.02 -7.25
C VAL A 82 -21.45 14.77 -6.69
N PRO A 83 -22.47 14.21 -7.36
CA PRO A 83 -23.09 12.96 -6.91
C PRO A 83 -22.06 11.82 -6.92
N PRO A 84 -22.09 10.93 -5.91
CA PRO A 84 -21.10 9.87 -5.75
C PRO A 84 -21.04 8.92 -6.95
N ASP A 85 -22.18 8.69 -7.63
CA ASP A 85 -22.24 7.89 -8.86
C ASP A 85 -21.31 8.41 -9.97
N ARG A 86 -21.21 9.73 -10.12
CA ARG A 86 -20.32 10.33 -11.13
C ARG A 86 -18.84 10.20 -10.76
N LEU A 87 -18.53 10.17 -9.47
CA LEU A 87 -17.16 9.92 -9.00
C LEU A 87 -16.77 8.46 -9.22
N ALA A 88 -17.70 7.53 -8.98
CA ALA A 88 -17.52 6.11 -9.29
C ALA A 88 -17.32 5.89 -10.80
N ASP A 89 -18.17 6.48 -11.65
CA ASP A 89 -18.04 6.43 -13.12
C ASP A 89 -16.69 7.00 -13.59
N ALA A 90 -16.21 8.08 -12.97
CA ALA A 90 -14.93 8.68 -13.31
C ALA A 90 -13.75 7.78 -12.93
N ALA A 91 -13.82 7.13 -11.76
CA ALA A 91 -12.83 6.14 -11.33
C ALA A 91 -12.80 4.92 -12.26
N GLU A 92 -13.97 4.43 -12.69
CA GLU A 92 -14.10 3.32 -13.63
C GLU A 92 -13.51 3.66 -15.01
N ARG A 93 -13.82 4.85 -15.53
CA ARG A 93 -13.24 5.35 -16.80
C ARG A 93 -11.73 5.53 -16.72
N PHE A 94 -11.24 6.04 -15.59
CA PHE A 94 -9.80 6.15 -15.35
C PHE A 94 -9.15 4.77 -15.39
N ALA A 95 -9.71 3.79 -14.68
CA ALA A 95 -9.20 2.44 -14.65
C ALA A 95 -9.23 1.76 -16.03
N ALA A 96 -10.33 1.89 -16.78
CA ALA A 96 -10.42 1.40 -18.15
C ALA A 96 -9.38 2.04 -19.08
N ALA A 97 -9.13 3.35 -18.92
CA ALA A 97 -8.11 4.06 -19.70
C ALA A 97 -6.68 3.63 -19.34
N VAL A 98 -6.42 3.32 -18.07
CA VAL A 98 -5.13 2.77 -17.63
C VAL A 98 -4.94 1.36 -18.18
N ALA A 99 -5.93 0.48 -18.00
CA ALA A 99 -5.89 -0.89 -18.52
C ALA A 99 -5.75 -0.95 -20.05
N GLY A 100 -6.41 -0.05 -20.79
CA GLY A 100 -6.30 0.02 -22.25
C GLY A 100 -4.97 0.59 -22.77
N ARG A 101 -4.25 1.37 -21.95
CA ARG A 101 -2.94 1.94 -22.30
C ARG A 101 -1.77 1.13 -21.74
N ASP A 102 -2.02 0.26 -20.77
CA ASP A 102 -1.02 -0.65 -20.22
C ASP A 102 -0.75 -1.80 -21.19
N SER A 103 0.06 -1.50 -22.20
CA SER A 103 0.51 -2.45 -23.21
C SER A 103 1.61 -3.40 -22.70
N LEU A 104 2.21 -3.10 -21.55
CA LEU A 104 3.37 -3.81 -20.99
C LEU A 104 3.03 -4.64 -19.74
N GLY A 105 1.80 -4.55 -19.22
CA GLY A 105 1.39 -5.22 -17.98
C GLY A 105 2.10 -4.67 -16.74
N ALA A 106 2.47 -3.39 -16.79
CA ALA A 106 3.17 -2.68 -15.75
C ALA A 106 2.26 -2.36 -14.55
N VAL A 107 0.95 -2.37 -14.73
CA VAL A 107 -0.03 -2.16 -13.66
C VAL A 107 -0.62 -3.51 -13.26
N ARG A 108 -0.28 -3.95 -12.05
CA ARG A 108 -0.87 -5.13 -11.40
C ARG A 108 -1.99 -4.69 -10.46
N ASP A 109 -3.04 -5.50 -10.36
CA ASP A 109 -4.07 -5.37 -9.32
C ASP A 109 -4.67 -3.94 -9.24
N LEU A 110 -5.19 -3.45 -10.38
CA LEU A 110 -5.91 -2.18 -10.46
C LEU A 110 -7.23 -2.30 -9.69
N MET A 111 -7.28 -1.73 -8.50
CA MET A 111 -8.43 -1.77 -7.60
C MET A 111 -9.16 -0.43 -7.59
N THR A 112 -10.30 -0.38 -8.30
CA THR A 112 -11.31 0.69 -8.21
C THR A 112 -12.41 0.37 -7.21
N ARG A 113 -12.69 -0.92 -7.03
CA ARG A 113 -13.76 -1.46 -6.20
C ARG A 113 -13.19 -2.52 -5.27
N ILE A 114 -13.66 -2.51 -4.01
CA ILE A 114 -13.45 -3.64 -3.12
C ILE A 114 -14.38 -4.77 -3.56
N ASP A 115 -13.78 -5.92 -3.84
CA ASP A 115 -14.52 -7.15 -4.08
C ASP A 115 -15.13 -7.64 -2.76
N TYR A 116 -16.46 -7.52 -2.67
CA TYR A 116 -17.22 -8.01 -1.52
C TYR A 116 -17.07 -9.53 -1.32
N GLY A 117 -16.76 -10.30 -2.37
CA GLY A 117 -16.44 -11.73 -2.28
C GLY A 117 -15.14 -11.96 -1.51
N ARG A 118 -14.08 -11.23 -1.84
CA ARG A 118 -12.80 -11.30 -1.10
C ARG A 118 -12.95 -10.91 0.37
N LEU A 119 -13.85 -9.99 0.70
CA LEU A 119 -14.16 -9.65 2.09
C LEU A 119 -14.82 -10.83 2.82
N PHE A 120 -15.70 -11.57 2.15
CA PHE A 120 -16.31 -12.77 2.70
C PHE A 120 -15.28 -13.89 2.90
N ASP A 121 -14.40 -14.13 1.93
CA ASP A 121 -13.33 -15.13 2.02
C ASP A 121 -12.36 -14.79 3.17
N THR A 122 -11.99 -13.53 3.31
CA THR A 122 -11.13 -13.06 4.41
C THR A 122 -11.82 -13.28 5.76
N ARG A 123 -13.13 -12.99 5.85
CA ARG A 123 -13.91 -13.24 7.06
C ARG A 123 -13.96 -14.72 7.39
N GLN A 124 -14.18 -15.59 6.41
CA GLN A 124 -14.18 -17.03 6.61
C GLN A 124 -12.82 -17.53 7.12
N PHE A 125 -11.72 -17.05 6.53
CA PHE A 125 -10.36 -17.34 7.01
C PHE A 125 -10.15 -16.93 8.48
N LEU A 126 -10.63 -15.74 8.86
CA LEU A 126 -10.59 -15.28 10.24
C LEU A 126 -11.35 -16.24 11.14
N TYR A 127 -12.58 -16.64 10.78
CA TYR A 127 -13.38 -17.57 11.57
C TYR A 127 -12.70 -18.94 11.72
N ASP A 128 -12.08 -19.47 10.67
CA ASP A 128 -11.37 -20.75 10.69
C ASP A 128 -10.14 -20.73 11.63
N HIS A 129 -9.54 -19.56 11.87
CA HIS A 129 -8.34 -19.37 12.69
C HIS A 129 -8.58 -18.46 13.91
N ILE A 130 -9.84 -18.25 14.31
CA ILE A 130 -10.22 -17.37 15.44
C ILE A 130 -9.37 -17.57 16.69
N PRO A 131 -9.05 -18.81 17.14
CA PRO A 131 -8.33 -19.00 18.39
C PRO A 131 -6.98 -18.30 18.43
N CYS A 132 -6.35 -18.07 17.28
CA CYS A 132 -5.08 -17.35 17.16
C CYS A 132 -5.20 -15.82 17.35
N PHE A 133 -6.41 -15.27 17.25
CA PHE A 133 -6.67 -13.83 17.30
C PHE A 133 -7.41 -13.39 18.58
N LEU A 134 -7.84 -14.33 19.41
CA LEU A 134 -8.49 -14.02 20.68
C LEU A 134 -7.49 -13.53 21.71
N THR A 135 -7.90 -12.54 22.50
CA THR A 135 -7.15 -12.04 23.66
C THR A 135 -7.71 -12.62 24.96
N ASP A 136 -6.95 -12.58 26.06
CA ASP A 136 -7.40 -13.08 27.37
C ASP A 136 -8.74 -12.44 27.81
N ALA A 137 -8.91 -11.15 27.53
CA ALA A 137 -10.17 -10.43 27.78
C ALA A 137 -11.35 -10.95 26.96
N ASP A 138 -11.10 -11.47 25.75
CA ASP A 138 -12.15 -12.08 24.94
C ASP A 138 -12.60 -13.42 25.55
N TYR A 139 -11.70 -14.19 26.14
CA TYR A 139 -12.03 -15.43 26.84
C TYR A 139 -12.86 -15.18 28.11
N GLU A 140 -12.49 -14.18 28.93
CA GLU A 140 -13.27 -13.80 30.12
C GLU A 140 -14.70 -13.37 29.75
N ARG A 141 -14.83 -12.61 28.65
CA ARG A 141 -16.15 -12.22 28.14
C ARG A 141 -16.95 -13.44 27.68
N ILE A 142 -16.34 -14.34 26.90
CA ILE A 142 -17.02 -15.55 26.42
C ILE A 142 -17.54 -16.37 27.60
N ASP A 143 -16.73 -16.55 28.64
CA ASP A 143 -17.14 -17.28 29.84
C ASP A 143 -18.36 -16.65 30.52
N SER A 144 -18.38 -15.31 30.64
CA SER A 144 -19.55 -14.59 31.21
C SER A 144 -20.83 -14.71 30.37
N LEU A 145 -20.70 -14.96 29.06
CA LEU A 145 -21.82 -15.06 28.12
C LEU A 145 -22.37 -16.48 27.98
N LEU A 146 -21.64 -17.51 28.40
CA LEU A 146 -22.06 -18.91 28.37
C LEU A 146 -23.05 -19.27 29.49
N THR A 147 -24.00 -18.39 29.76
CA THR A 147 -25.09 -18.63 30.70
C THR A 147 -26.35 -19.11 29.97
N PRO A 148 -27.16 -20.02 30.56
CA PRO A 148 -28.38 -20.51 29.91
C PRO A 148 -29.34 -19.39 29.48
N GLY A 149 -29.49 -18.35 30.30
CA GLY A 149 -30.35 -17.21 30.00
C GLY A 149 -29.87 -16.37 28.81
N TYR A 150 -28.55 -16.22 28.62
CA TYR A 150 -28.03 -15.54 27.44
C TYR A 150 -28.22 -16.36 26.17
N ILE A 151 -27.96 -17.67 26.24
CA ILE A 151 -28.09 -18.59 25.10
C ILE A 151 -29.55 -18.59 24.59
N GLU A 152 -30.53 -18.75 25.48
CA GLU A 152 -31.95 -18.74 25.10
C GLU A 152 -32.37 -17.41 24.49
N ALA A 153 -31.98 -16.29 25.12
CA ALA A 153 -32.30 -14.96 24.62
C ALA A 153 -31.65 -14.70 23.25
N GLN A 154 -30.43 -15.15 23.05
CA GLN A 154 -29.69 -14.94 21.80
C GLN A 154 -30.28 -15.76 20.66
N ILE A 155 -30.55 -17.05 20.88
CA ILE A 155 -31.20 -17.91 19.88
C ILE A 155 -32.60 -17.40 19.51
N ALA A 156 -33.36 -16.90 20.49
CA ALA A 156 -34.68 -16.31 20.23
C ALA A 156 -34.59 -15.05 19.36
N ARG A 157 -33.59 -14.19 19.60
CA ARG A 157 -33.32 -13.01 18.76
C ARG A 157 -32.93 -13.41 17.34
N ASP A 158 -31.99 -14.34 17.19
CA ASP A 158 -31.52 -14.76 15.87
C ASP A 158 -32.65 -15.43 15.08
N ARG A 159 -33.49 -16.23 15.74
CA ARG A 159 -34.71 -16.79 15.13
C ARG A 159 -35.67 -15.71 14.63
N MET A 160 -35.93 -14.67 15.43
CA MET A 160 -36.78 -13.55 15.01
C MET A 160 -36.18 -12.81 13.82
N LEU A 161 -34.86 -12.59 13.83
CA LEU A 161 -34.17 -11.88 12.75
C LEU A 161 -34.17 -12.66 11.43
N LEU A 162 -34.06 -13.99 11.49
CA LEU A 162 -34.11 -14.87 10.32
C LEU A 162 -35.50 -14.93 9.66
N MET A 163 -36.58 -14.51 10.36
CA MET A 163 -37.92 -14.42 9.78
C MET A 163 -38.12 -13.18 8.89
N PHE A 164 -37.22 -12.19 8.95
CA PHE A 164 -37.30 -11.00 8.10
C PHE A 164 -36.68 -11.24 6.72
N PRO A 165 -37.09 -10.50 5.67
CA PRO A 165 -36.54 -10.62 4.32
C PRO A 165 -35.02 -10.34 4.22
N THR A 166 -34.44 -9.66 5.22
CA THR A 166 -32.99 -9.46 5.35
C THR A 166 -32.25 -10.66 5.97
N GLY A 167 -32.98 -11.71 6.36
CA GLY A 167 -32.46 -12.87 7.08
C GLY A 167 -31.48 -13.74 6.30
N SER A 168 -31.45 -13.70 4.96
CA SER A 168 -30.51 -14.51 4.18
C SER A 168 -29.05 -14.12 4.46
N LEU A 169 -28.75 -12.83 4.59
CA LEU A 169 -27.41 -12.33 4.94
C LEU A 169 -27.03 -12.69 6.37
N LEU A 170 -28.00 -12.73 7.27
CA LEU A 170 -27.78 -13.09 8.67
C LEU A 170 -27.62 -14.61 8.87
N SER A 171 -28.15 -15.41 7.96
CA SER A 171 -28.10 -16.88 8.03
C SER A 171 -26.66 -17.42 8.01
N ASP A 172 -25.81 -16.81 7.18
CA ASP A 172 -24.39 -17.20 7.10
C ASP A 172 -23.63 -16.80 8.36
N HIS A 173 -23.94 -15.62 8.92
CA HIS A 173 -23.38 -15.17 10.19
C HIS A 173 -23.80 -16.06 11.35
N VAL A 174 -25.08 -16.37 11.49
CA VAL A 174 -25.60 -17.26 12.55
C VAL A 174 -25.03 -18.67 12.43
N ARG A 175 -24.73 -19.15 11.22
CA ARG A 175 -24.05 -20.43 11.01
C ARG A 175 -22.61 -20.42 11.52
N GLN A 176 -21.90 -19.29 11.38
CA GLN A 176 -20.51 -19.15 11.80
C GLN A 176 -20.38 -18.83 13.30
N ASP A 177 -21.26 -17.97 13.83
CA ASP A 177 -21.24 -17.53 15.23
C ASP A 177 -22.66 -17.31 15.78
N PRO A 178 -23.37 -18.38 16.18
CA PRO A 178 -24.77 -18.32 16.63
C PRO A 178 -24.93 -17.60 17.98
N LEU A 179 -23.84 -17.39 18.72
CA LEU A 179 -23.87 -16.75 20.03
C LEU A 179 -23.18 -15.38 20.01
N ASN A 180 -22.73 -14.89 18.85
CA ASN A 180 -21.97 -13.65 18.72
C ASN A 180 -20.75 -13.58 19.66
N LEU A 181 -20.11 -14.72 19.90
CA LEU A 181 -18.94 -14.84 20.78
C LEU A 181 -17.69 -14.24 20.14
N PHE A 182 -17.58 -14.26 18.83
CA PHE A 182 -16.38 -13.88 18.10
C PHE A 182 -16.54 -12.60 17.29
N THR A 183 -17.78 -12.15 17.06
CA THR A 183 -18.10 -10.88 16.38
C THR A 183 -17.22 -9.69 16.82
N PRO A 184 -16.96 -9.47 18.13
CA PRO A 184 -16.11 -8.35 18.56
C PRO A 184 -14.63 -8.51 18.19
N ALA A 185 -14.10 -9.73 18.18
CA ALA A 185 -12.73 -10.02 17.78
C ALA A 185 -12.56 -9.78 16.27
N VAL A 186 -13.51 -10.28 15.47
CA VAL A 186 -13.54 -10.06 14.02
C VAL A 186 -13.68 -8.57 13.67
N ALA A 187 -14.54 -7.84 14.37
CA ALA A 187 -14.70 -6.39 14.18
C ALA A 187 -13.40 -5.61 14.46
N ARG A 188 -12.64 -6.01 15.49
CA ARG A 188 -11.35 -5.42 15.83
C ARG A 188 -10.31 -5.62 14.73
N LEU A 189 -10.27 -6.80 14.13
CA LEU A 189 -9.36 -7.14 13.02
C LEU A 189 -9.73 -6.38 11.74
N GLN A 190 -11.02 -6.20 11.45
CA GLN A 190 -11.48 -5.37 10.34
C GLN A 190 -11.12 -3.89 10.55
N GLN A 191 -11.12 -3.41 11.79
CA GLN A 191 -10.77 -2.04 12.15
C GLN A 191 -9.26 -1.78 12.19
N PHE A 192 -8.43 -2.83 12.20
CA PHE A 192 -6.97 -2.73 12.10
C PHE A 192 -6.55 -2.39 10.65
N GLN A 193 -6.96 -1.21 10.19
CA GLN A 193 -6.47 -0.60 8.96
C GLN A 193 -5.69 0.66 9.36
N PRO A 194 -4.34 0.64 9.28
CA PRO A 194 -3.54 1.79 9.66
C PRO A 194 -3.80 2.97 8.70
N GLY A 195 -4.37 4.05 9.24
CA GLY A 195 -4.25 5.40 8.68
C GLY A 195 -5.21 5.82 7.56
N PHE A 196 -5.92 4.91 6.89
CA PHE A 196 -6.83 5.28 5.79
C PHE A 196 -8.29 5.33 6.24
N ARG A 197 -8.79 6.52 6.56
CA ARG A 197 -10.24 6.75 6.75
C ARG A 197 -10.90 6.84 5.37
N TYR A 198 -11.58 5.78 4.93
CA TYR A 198 -12.35 5.76 3.68
C TYR A 198 -13.78 5.26 3.92
N GLU A 199 -14.72 5.70 3.09
CA GLU A 199 -16.09 5.18 3.04
C GLU A 199 -16.27 4.34 1.78
N LEU A 200 -17.00 3.23 1.91
CA LEU A 200 -17.39 2.41 0.77
C LEU A 200 -18.75 2.85 0.25
N TYR A 201 -18.83 3.15 -1.05
CA TYR A 201 -20.08 3.43 -1.74
C TYR A 201 -20.26 2.42 -2.88
N ASP A 202 -21.17 1.46 -2.70
CA ASP A 202 -21.36 0.31 -3.62
C ASP A 202 -20.04 -0.41 -3.99
N GLY A 203 -19.11 -0.47 -3.05
CA GLY A 203 -17.79 -1.09 -3.19
C GLY A 203 -16.70 -0.14 -3.70
N TYR A 204 -17.04 1.08 -4.17
CA TYR A 204 -16.06 2.09 -4.52
C TYR A 204 -15.48 2.77 -3.28
N ILE A 205 -14.18 3.05 -3.32
CA ILE A 205 -13.45 3.69 -2.21
C ILE A 205 -13.55 5.21 -2.36
N LEU A 206 -14.31 5.86 -1.47
CA LEU A 206 -14.46 7.30 -1.42
C LEU A 206 -13.84 7.86 -0.14
N THR A 207 -13.47 9.14 -0.15
CA THR A 207 -13.16 9.85 1.09
C THR A 207 -14.43 10.02 1.95
N PRO A 208 -14.33 10.15 3.29
CA PRO A 208 -15.49 10.28 4.17
C PRO A 208 -16.37 11.50 3.88
N ASP A 209 -15.80 12.54 3.26
CA ASP A 209 -16.53 13.71 2.80
C ASP A 209 -17.27 13.50 1.46
N ARG A 210 -17.11 12.32 0.83
CA ARG A 210 -17.67 11.92 -0.48
C ARG A 210 -17.31 12.86 -1.63
N LYS A 211 -16.19 13.58 -1.51
CA LYS A 211 -15.74 14.54 -2.54
C LYS A 211 -14.69 13.97 -3.47
N ARG A 212 -14.05 12.85 -3.11
CA ARG A 212 -12.91 12.29 -3.85
C ARG A 212 -13.07 10.78 -3.96
N ALA A 213 -12.77 10.24 -5.13
CA ALA A 213 -12.64 8.81 -5.32
C ALA A 213 -11.16 8.41 -5.26
N ILE A 214 -10.88 7.26 -4.67
CA ILE A 214 -9.55 6.72 -4.48
C ILE A 214 -9.43 5.47 -5.34
N VAL A 215 -8.47 5.47 -6.27
CA VAL A 215 -8.11 4.31 -7.08
C VAL A 215 -6.73 3.86 -6.63
N THR A 216 -6.60 2.58 -6.31
CA THR A 216 -5.35 2.00 -5.88
C THR A 216 -4.85 1.06 -6.97
N MET A 217 -3.57 1.08 -7.27
CA MET A 217 -2.96 0.16 -8.22
C MET A 217 -1.62 -0.30 -7.69
N ARG A 218 -1.20 -1.51 -8.05
CA ARG A 218 0.13 -2.02 -7.73
C ARG A 218 1.01 -2.01 -8.96
N THR A 219 2.31 -1.84 -8.75
CA THR A 219 3.33 -2.00 -9.79
C THR A 219 4.24 -3.17 -9.43
N PRO A 220 4.72 -3.95 -10.39
CA PRO A 220 5.75 -4.96 -10.14
C PRO A 220 7.10 -4.31 -9.80
N TYR A 221 7.24 -3.01 -10.04
CA TYR A 221 8.40 -2.20 -9.69
C TYR A 221 8.28 -1.76 -8.22
N GLY A 222 9.34 -2.01 -7.45
CA GLY A 222 9.49 -1.43 -6.11
C GLY A 222 9.80 0.07 -6.17
N SER A 223 9.91 0.71 -5.01
CA SER A 223 10.21 2.16 -4.91
C SER A 223 11.56 2.58 -5.51
N ASN A 224 12.38 1.63 -5.97
CA ASN A 224 13.82 1.79 -6.16
C ASN A 224 14.32 1.50 -7.58
N GLU A 225 13.45 1.26 -8.56
CA GLU A 225 13.87 0.83 -9.90
C GLU A 225 13.64 1.96 -10.93
N THR A 226 14.64 2.84 -11.07
CA THR A 226 14.81 3.65 -12.28
C THR A 226 16.13 3.25 -12.96
N ASP A 227 16.23 2.00 -13.40
CA ASP A 227 17.34 1.57 -14.28
C ASP A 227 17.05 2.07 -15.70
N SER A 228 17.81 3.07 -16.15
CA SER A 228 17.85 3.55 -17.53
C SER A 228 19.28 3.60 -18.03
#